data_AF-A0A3N0DYM4-F1
#
_entry.id   AF-A0A3N0DYM4-F1
#
_cell.length_a   1.000
_cell.length_b   1.000
_cell.length_c   1.000
_cell.angle_alpha   90.00
_cell.angle_beta   90.00
_cell.angle_gamma   90.00
#
_symmetry.space_group_name_H-M   'P 1'
#
loop_
_entity.id
_entity.type
_entity.pdbx_description
1 polymer ?
#
loop_
_entity_poly.entity_id
_entity_poly.type
_entity_poly.pdbx_seq_one_letter_code
_entity_poly.pdbx_strand_id
1 'polypeptide(L)'
;MTTPIDPRALVGQWVRLARDDGPPTIGVLVSVRPATGPDGHPMWNWRLRCSQGTTIYGGGGLPITLLAPAHRADIRRARRHLRRRRDHYTALALGHERQYPQLAHEATMAASDLESLQTQLASHR
;
A
#
# COMPACT_ATOMS: atom_id res chain seq x y z
N MET A 1 -3.16 2.26 -27.69
CA MET A 1 -4.12 1.75 -26.68
C MET A 1 -3.34 0.89 -25.70
N THR A 2 -3.06 1.39 -24.50
CA THR A 2 -2.44 0.60 -23.42
C THR A 2 -3.50 -0.32 -22.85
N THR A 3 -3.32 -1.64 -23.00
CA THR A 3 -4.18 -2.64 -22.38
C THR A 3 -4.28 -2.37 -20.88
N PRO A 4 -5.49 -2.27 -20.29
CA PRO A 4 -5.62 -2.09 -18.86
C PRO A 4 -5.00 -3.31 -18.16
N ILE A 5 -4.06 -3.05 -17.24
CA ILE A 5 -3.42 -4.09 -16.43
C ILE A 5 -4.50 -4.80 -15.59
N ASP A 6 -4.50 -6.13 -15.59
CA ASP A 6 -5.34 -6.92 -14.68
C ASP A 6 -4.94 -6.56 -13.23
N PRO A 7 -5.86 -6.01 -12.42
CA PRO A 7 -5.58 -5.65 -11.04
C PRO A 7 -5.03 -6.81 -10.18
N ARG A 8 -5.35 -8.06 -10.53
CA ARG A 8 -4.82 -9.24 -9.82
C ARG A 8 -3.32 -9.39 -9.97
N ALA A 9 -2.75 -8.97 -11.10
CA ALA A 9 -1.31 -9.01 -11.34
C ALA A 9 -0.52 -8.02 -10.47
N LEU A 10 -1.22 -7.06 -9.85
CA LEU A 10 -0.62 -6.03 -9.00
C LEU A 10 -0.67 -6.39 -7.51
N VAL A 11 -1.23 -7.56 -7.14
CA VAL A 11 -1.24 -8.02 -5.75
C VAL A 11 0.19 -8.24 -5.26
N GLY A 12 0.50 -7.75 -4.06
CA GLY A 12 1.85 -7.74 -3.49
C GLY A 12 2.71 -6.56 -3.93
N GLN A 13 2.25 -5.74 -4.87
CA GLN A 13 3.00 -4.59 -5.39
C GLN A 13 2.54 -3.28 -4.74
N TRP A 14 3.47 -2.34 -4.66
CA TRP A 14 3.19 -0.94 -4.35
C TRP A 14 2.44 -0.30 -5.51
N VAL A 15 1.23 0.15 -5.22
CA VAL A 15 0.34 0.78 -6.19
C VAL A 15 -0.05 2.17 -5.73
N ARG A 16 -0.46 2.96 -6.72
CA ARG A 16 -1.14 4.23 -6.56
C ARG A 16 -2.62 4.00 -6.84
N LEU A 17 -3.45 4.17 -5.82
CA LEU A 17 -4.90 4.19 -5.96
C LEU A 17 -5.36 5.63 -6.16
N ALA A 18 -5.90 5.93 -7.34
CA ALA A 18 -6.53 7.23 -7.58
C ALA A 18 -7.79 7.36 -6.70
N ARG A 19 -8.04 8.58 -6.23
CA ARG A 19 -9.24 8.93 -5.47
C ARG A 19 -9.90 10.10 -6.17
N ASP A 20 -11.22 10.06 -6.24
CA ASP A 20 -11.99 11.14 -6.86
C ASP A 20 -11.87 12.42 -6.02
N ASP A 21 -11.95 12.30 -4.69
CA ASP A 21 -11.82 13.42 -3.75
C ASP A 21 -10.55 13.35 -2.91
N GLY A 22 -9.43 13.79 -3.49
CA GLY A 22 -8.19 14.09 -2.75
C GLY A 22 -6.92 13.45 -3.31
N PRO A 23 -5.82 13.47 -2.53
CA PRO A 23 -4.56 12.90 -2.99
C PRO A 23 -4.68 11.37 -3.17
N PRO A 24 -3.90 10.80 -4.11
CA PRO A 24 -3.88 9.36 -4.29
C PRO A 24 -3.42 8.65 -3.02
N THR A 25 -3.96 7.46 -2.80
CA THR A 25 -3.51 6.60 -1.70
C THR A 25 -2.44 5.65 -2.20
N ILE A 26 -1.33 5.58 -1.45
CA ILE A 26 -0.17 4.77 -1.80
C ILE A 26 -0.05 3.64 -0.79
N GLY A 27 0.07 2.41 -1.30
CA GLY A 27 0.14 1.24 -0.46
C GLY A 27 0.45 -0.02 -1.25
N VAL A 28 0.58 -1.13 -0.52
CA VAL A 28 0.69 -2.47 -1.11
C VAL A 28 -0.71 -3.02 -1.32
N LEU A 29 -1.01 -3.46 -2.54
CA LEU A 29 -2.26 -4.13 -2.84
C LEU A 29 -2.23 -5.53 -2.22
N VAL A 30 -3.06 -5.78 -1.21
CA VAL A 30 -3.03 -7.03 -0.44
C VAL A 30 -3.91 -8.09 -1.09
N SER A 31 -5.07 -7.71 -1.59
CA SER A 31 -5.97 -8.62 -2.28
C SER A 31 -6.87 -7.87 -3.25
N VAL A 32 -7.25 -8.58 -4.31
CA VAL A 32 -8.27 -8.18 -5.27
C VAL A 32 -9.10 -9.41 -5.61
N ARG A 33 -10.42 -9.27 -5.58
CA ARG A 33 -11.37 -10.30 -5.99
C ARG A 33 -12.41 -9.69 -6.92
N PRO A 34 -12.76 -10.37 -8.02
CA PRO A 34 -13.88 -9.92 -8.84
C PRO A 34 -15.16 -9.94 -8.00
N ALA A 35 -16.02 -8.99 -8.28
CA ALA A 35 -17.35 -8.86 -7.70
C ALA A 35 -18.32 -8.41 -8.80
N THR A 36 -19.60 -8.52 -8.50
CA THR A 36 -20.67 -8.07 -9.38
C THR A 36 -21.50 -7.03 -8.65
N GLY A 37 -21.72 -5.89 -9.30
CA GLY A 37 -22.51 -4.81 -8.74
C GLY A 37 -23.98 -5.15 -8.65
N PRO A 38 -24.78 -4.32 -7.93
CA PRO A 38 -26.23 -4.47 -7.88
C PRO A 38 -26.87 -4.58 -9.27
N ASP A 39 -26.32 -3.86 -10.25
CA ASP A 39 -26.82 -3.83 -11.63
C ASP A 39 -26.11 -4.83 -12.56
N GLY A 40 -25.40 -5.83 -12.02
CA GLY A 40 -24.69 -6.82 -12.84
C GLY A 40 -23.37 -6.35 -13.45
N HIS A 41 -22.96 -5.10 -13.22
CA HIS A 41 -21.71 -4.56 -13.77
C HIS A 41 -20.47 -5.13 -13.06
N PRO A 42 -19.36 -5.35 -13.79
CA PRO A 42 -18.14 -5.89 -13.20
C PRO A 42 -17.50 -4.90 -12.23
N MET A 43 -17.13 -5.37 -11.06
CA MET A 43 -16.46 -4.58 -10.03
C MET A 43 -15.41 -5.42 -9.30
N TRP A 44 -14.66 -4.76 -8.42
CA TRP A 44 -13.61 -5.37 -7.63
C TRP A 44 -13.84 -5.13 -6.14
N ASN A 45 -13.68 -6.19 -5.34
CA ASN A 45 -13.45 -6.08 -3.92
C ASN A 45 -11.95 -6.10 -3.67
N TRP A 46 -11.43 -5.12 -2.95
CA TRP A 46 -9.99 -4.95 -2.80
C TRP A 46 -9.59 -4.50 -1.40
N ARG A 47 -8.33 -4.79 -1.06
CA ARG A 47 -7.68 -4.42 0.19
C ARG A 47 -6.33 -3.79 -0.10
N LEU A 48 -6.10 -2.59 0.42
CA LEU A 48 -4.84 -1.86 0.28
C LEU A 48 -4.25 -1.59 1.67
N ARG A 49 -2.99 -1.97 1.87
CA ARG A 49 -2.22 -1.63 3.07
C ARG A 49 -1.42 -0.37 2.81
N CYS A 50 -1.85 0.74 3.39
CA CYS A 50 -1.30 2.06 3.15
C CYS A 50 0.07 2.23 3.80
N SER A 51 0.88 3.14 3.27
CA SER A 51 2.18 3.51 3.86
C SER A 51 2.07 4.05 5.30
N GLN A 52 0.87 4.48 5.71
CA GLN A 52 0.58 5.00 7.05
C GLN A 52 0.27 3.88 8.06
N GLY A 53 0.21 2.62 7.63
CA GLY A 53 -0.11 1.46 8.47
C GLY A 53 -1.59 1.10 8.52
N THR A 54 -2.47 1.99 8.06
CA THR A 54 -3.89 1.68 7.91
C THR A 54 -4.11 0.72 6.74
N THR A 55 -5.02 -0.22 6.94
CA THR A 55 -5.59 -1.00 5.83
C THR A 55 -6.91 -0.37 5.45
N ILE A 56 -7.07 -0.06 4.17
CA ILE A 56 -8.35 0.36 3.61
C ILE A 56 -8.92 -0.73 2.71
N TYR A 57 -10.24 -0.75 2.63
CA TYR A 57 -11.02 -1.69 1.84
C TYR A 57 -11.92 -0.90 0.91
N GLY A 58 -12.25 -1.47 -0.23
CA GLY A 58 -13.26 -0.89 -1.10
C GLY A 58 -13.86 -1.91 -2.06
N GLY A 59 -14.99 -1.50 -2.60
CA GLY A 59 -15.76 -2.20 -3.63
C GLY A 59 -16.02 -1.24 -4.80
N GLY A 60 -16.00 -1.75 -6.03
CA GLY A 60 -16.34 -0.97 -7.23
C GLY A 60 -15.21 -0.91 -8.25
N GLY A 61 -15.09 0.23 -8.92
CA GLY A 61 -13.97 0.52 -9.80
C GLY A 61 -12.65 0.50 -9.04
N LEU A 62 -11.58 0.05 -9.70
CA LEU A 62 -10.25 -0.03 -9.09
C LEU A 62 -9.24 0.73 -9.95
N PRO A 63 -9.20 2.08 -9.86
CA PRO A 63 -8.29 2.91 -10.65
C PRO A 63 -6.88 2.89 -10.05
N ILE A 64 -6.26 1.71 -10.07
CA ILE A 64 -4.90 1.49 -9.59
C ILE A 64 -3.90 1.58 -10.72
N THR A 65 -2.74 2.12 -10.41
CA THR A 65 -1.56 2.05 -11.27
C THR A 65 -0.36 1.58 -10.47
N LEU A 66 0.58 0.92 -11.16
CA LEU A 66 1.83 0.53 -10.54
C LEU A 66 2.61 1.78 -10.10
N LEU A 67 3.16 1.75 -8.87
CA LEU A 67 3.95 2.87 -8.38
C LEU A 67 5.31 2.91 -9.09
N ALA A 68 5.40 3.76 -10.12
CA ALA A 68 6.60 3.96 -10.92
C ALA A 68 7.49 5.14 -10.43
N PRO A 69 8.79 5.18 -10.82
CA PRO A 69 9.72 6.26 -10.46
C PRO A 69 9.27 7.69 -10.83
N ALA A 70 8.37 7.84 -11.81
CA ALA A 70 7.77 9.11 -12.18
C ALA A 70 6.94 9.74 -11.04
N HIS A 71 6.39 8.93 -10.13
CA HIS A 71 5.59 9.36 -8.99
C HIS A 71 6.44 9.86 -7.80
N ARG A 72 7.41 10.74 -8.07
CA ARG A 72 8.45 11.15 -7.09
C ARG A 72 7.88 11.72 -5.79
N ALA A 73 6.81 12.51 -5.85
CA ALA A 73 6.19 13.09 -4.67
C ALA A 73 5.54 12.02 -3.78
N ASP A 74 4.79 11.10 -4.39
CA ASP A 74 4.11 9.99 -3.74
C ASP A 74 5.11 9.04 -3.08
N ILE A 75 6.19 8.67 -3.80
CA ILE A 75 7.28 7.84 -3.27
C ILE A 75 7.94 8.51 -2.05
N ARG A 76 8.25 9.82 -2.15
CA ARG A 76 8.86 10.55 -1.02
C ARG A 76 7.94 10.57 0.20
N ARG A 77 6.63 10.75 -0.01
CA ARG A 77 5.63 10.74 1.06
C ARG A 77 5.51 9.35 1.70
N ALA A 78 5.39 8.30 0.90
CA ALA A 78 5.31 6.92 1.38
C ALA A 78 6.56 6.55 2.22
N ARG A 79 7.76 6.84 1.71
CA ARG A 79 9.02 6.63 2.45
C ARG A 79 9.05 7.37 3.78
N ARG A 80 8.59 8.61 3.81
CA ARG A 80 8.53 9.42 5.04
C ARG A 80 7.58 8.80 6.07
N HIS A 81 6.39 8.36 5.64
CA HIS A 81 5.44 7.69 6.53
C HIS A 81 6.01 6.39 7.10
N LEU A 82 6.58 5.54 6.25
CA LEU A 82 7.14 4.25 6.68
C LEU A 82 8.30 4.43 7.68
N ARG A 83 9.22 5.37 7.41
CA ARG A 83 10.32 5.68 8.34
C ARG A 83 9.80 6.20 9.67
N ARG A 84 8.88 7.17 9.66
CA ARG A 84 8.27 7.70 10.89
C ARG A 84 7.56 6.61 11.69
N ARG A 85 6.81 5.74 11.02
CA ARG A 85 6.08 4.62 11.64
C ARG A 85 7.05 3.63 12.28
N ARG A 86 8.08 3.21 11.55
CA ARG A 86 9.15 2.35 12.06
C ARG A 86 9.78 2.97 13.31
N ASP A 87 10.29 4.20 13.19
CA ASP A 87 11.02 4.87 14.28
C ASP A 87 10.13 5.08 15.51
N HIS A 88 8.85 5.44 15.31
CA HIS A 88 7.86 5.57 16.38
C HIS A 88 7.65 4.25 17.13
N TYR A 89 7.38 3.16 16.41
CA TYR A 89 7.11 1.87 17.04
C TYR A 89 8.37 1.23 17.65
N THR A 90 9.55 1.45 17.06
CA THR A 90 10.83 1.05 17.66
C THR A 90 11.05 1.79 18.98
N ALA A 91 10.83 3.10 19.02
CA ALA A 91 10.99 3.88 20.25
C ALA A 91 10.03 3.42 21.36
N LEU A 92 8.78 3.10 21.02
CA LEU A 92 7.82 2.57 21.99
C LEU A 92 8.16 1.14 22.43
N ALA A 93 8.67 0.30 21.52
CA ALA A 93 9.05 -1.07 21.83
C ALA A 93 10.20 -1.14 22.83
N LEU A 94 11.23 -0.30 22.70
CA LEU A 94 12.43 -0.30 23.57
C LEU A 94 12.12 -0.15 25.08
N GLY A 95 10.94 0.38 25.44
CA GLY A 95 10.49 0.46 26.84
C GLY A 95 9.57 -0.67 27.31
N HIS A 96 9.04 -1.49 26.39
CA HIS A 96 7.92 -2.39 26.66
C HIS A 96 7.94 -3.70 25.84
N GLU A 97 9.09 -4.16 25.34
CA GLU A 97 9.17 -5.29 24.39
C GLU A 97 8.43 -6.56 24.85
N ARG A 98 8.42 -6.85 26.16
CA ARG A 98 7.72 -8.02 26.72
C ARG A 98 6.22 -7.80 26.94
N GLN A 99 5.79 -6.55 27.05
CA GLN A 99 4.39 -6.18 27.32
C GLN A 99 3.58 -5.98 26.05
N TYR A 100 4.22 -5.49 24.97
CA TYR A 100 3.52 -5.12 23.74
C TYR A 100 4.25 -5.65 22.49
N PRO A 101 4.24 -6.98 22.25
CA PRO A 101 4.87 -7.57 21.07
C PRO A 101 4.33 -7.01 19.74
N GLN A 102 3.09 -6.50 19.74
CA GLN A 102 2.51 -5.81 18.60
C GLN A 102 3.31 -4.58 18.14
N LEU A 103 3.98 -3.86 19.04
CA LEU A 103 4.76 -2.67 18.66
C LEU A 103 6.00 -3.07 17.87
N ALA A 104 6.70 -4.12 18.31
CA ALA A 104 7.85 -4.67 17.58
C ALA A 104 7.43 -5.23 16.21
N HIS A 105 6.26 -5.89 16.15
CA HIS A 105 5.67 -6.34 14.89
C HIS A 105 5.41 -5.17 13.93
N GLU A 106 4.79 -4.10 14.42
CA GLU A 106 4.49 -2.91 13.63
C GLU A 106 5.76 -2.22 13.08
N ALA A 107 6.81 -2.12 13.89
CA ALA A 107 8.11 -1.60 13.45
C ALA A 107 8.73 -2.48 12.35
N THR A 108 8.67 -3.80 12.53
CA THR A 108 9.16 -4.78 11.55
C THR A 108 8.40 -4.69 10.24
N MET A 109 7.07 -4.59 10.30
CA MET A 109 6.20 -4.43 9.13
C MET A 109 6.52 -3.15 8.36
N ALA A 110 6.71 -2.02 9.06
CA ALA A 110 7.09 -0.75 8.43
C ALA A 110 8.48 -0.81 7.77
N ALA A 111 9.42 -1.55 8.35
CA ALA A 111 10.74 -1.78 7.76
C ALA A 111 10.67 -2.64 6.49
N SER A 112 9.94 -3.76 6.54
CA SER A 112 9.71 -4.65 5.39
C SER A 112 8.99 -3.92 4.23
N ASP A 113 8.02 -3.07 4.56
CA ASP A 113 7.33 -2.23 3.60
C ASP A 113 8.29 -1.22 2.92
N LEU A 114 9.24 -0.66 3.67
CA LEU A 114 10.24 0.27 3.12
C LEU A 114 11.18 -0.45 2.13
N GLU A 115 11.62 -1.65 2.49
CA GLU A 115 12.49 -2.49 1.65
C GLU A 115 11.78 -2.96 0.38
N SER A 116 10.54 -3.45 0.49
CA SER A 116 9.74 -3.85 -0.67
C SER A 116 9.50 -2.67 -1.63
N LEU A 117 9.25 -1.47 -1.11
CA LEU A 117 9.12 -0.26 -1.91
C LEU A 117 10.42 0.07 -2.65
N GLN A 118 11.57 -0.08 -1.99
CA GLN A 118 12.88 0.15 -2.62
C GLN A 118 13.17 -0.88 -3.71
N THR A 119 12.88 -2.15 -3.45
CA THR A 119 13.07 -3.26 -4.38
C THR A 119 12.26 -3.07 -5.65
N GLN A 120 10.96 -2.77 -5.52
CA GLN A 120 10.10 -2.52 -6.68
C GLN A 120 10.57 -1.32 -7.50
N LEU A 121 10.99 -0.23 -6.84
CA LEU A 121 11.49 0.95 -7.58
C LEU A 121 12.83 0.70 -8.28
N ALA A 122 13.63 -0.26 -7.78
CA ALA A 122 14.87 -0.68 -8.42
C ALA A 122 14.62 -1.56 -9.65
N SER A 123 13.57 -2.40 -9.64
CA SER A 123 13.21 -3.24 -10.80
C SER A 123 12.58 -2.46 -11.96
N HIS A 124 12.31 -1.17 -11.79
CA HIS A 124 11.81 -0.25 -12.83
C HIS A 124 12.90 0.63 -13.46
N ARG A 125 14.18 0.39 -13.15
CA ARG A 125 15.34 1.06 -13.76
C ARG A 125 15.85 0.26 -14.95
#